data_AF-A0A1C6LYT5-F1
#
_entry.id   AF-A0A1C6LYT5-F1
#
_cell.length_a   1.000
_cell.length_b   1.000
_cell.length_c   1.000
_cell.angle_alpha   90.00
_cell.angle_beta   90.00
_cell.angle_gamma   90.00
#
_symmetry.space_group_name_H-M   'P 1'
#
loop_
_entity.id
_entity.type
_entity.pdbx_description
1 polymer ?
#
loop_
_entity_poly.entity_id
_entity_poly.type
_entity_poly.pdbx_seq_one_letter_code
_entity_poly.pdbx_strand_id
1 'polypeptide(L)'
;MGGVFINYRRSPRATDAVHRLRERLRRHFGDTQVFLDTSSMLPGNRYPDDLRDRVHDCEVLLVTIPEGWLEARNQSGERCLDRAGDWVRHEIELALAAGKTVIPLLLDAAEPPSPELLPASIRDLSLRQAHRVTADGWDAAVEELIATLETLVAPEWEPIPSEDQPPRRPGQLLGWATGLLATALCVLVPWAATAGGPPPEPGGASVVLLLALASLGLMGIVLVAVLVSGGLMRRPIQAWERDLQDATQQNYLRATFPVPVFLLLFATLLVIQAWGRSPGFAVVLMLGMCLAVGPMAAHFVRSFKKDRERWVQWPEAIPPTALMAVVRREIARLDMRTQEWSGPIRREQRDRARFALGELTGAVAAHGRAAERGRLPWLREAQPWVFSGYVLWLALTVALTLAWTLPLGVQGEGGTRLHAAPAVAGVVGFWLAWTTMECAYRYQRWQRRMFHTEAVRRLTLIEVRIDTLSLPSRTRLATT
;
A
#
# COMPACT_ATOMS: atom_id res chain seq x y z
N MET A 1 4.28 15.33 -19.64
CA MET A 1 5.48 14.53 -19.30
C MET A 1 6.62 15.49 -18.99
N GLY A 2 7.88 15.08 -18.98
CA GLY A 2 9.07 15.75 -18.41
C GLY A 2 10.32 15.02 -18.91
N GLY A 3 11.51 15.53 -18.69
CA GLY A 3 12.71 14.89 -19.24
C GLY A 3 13.28 15.55 -20.48
N VAL A 4 14.15 14.81 -21.16
CA VAL A 4 15.11 15.29 -22.14
C VAL A 4 14.63 14.91 -23.53
N PHE A 5 14.37 15.90 -24.37
CA PHE A 5 14.08 15.70 -25.78
C PHE A 5 15.33 15.98 -26.62
N ILE A 6 15.77 14.99 -27.38
CA ILE A 6 16.92 15.09 -28.27
C ILE A 6 16.44 15.40 -29.69
N ASN A 7 16.56 16.67 -30.05
CA ASN A 7 16.39 17.16 -31.41
C ASN A 7 17.67 16.86 -32.20
N TYR A 8 17.56 16.13 -33.30
CA TYR A 8 18.72 15.81 -34.14
C TYR A 8 18.34 15.65 -35.61
N ARG A 9 19.29 16.00 -36.48
CA ARG A 9 19.17 15.71 -37.92
C ARG A 9 19.80 14.35 -38.20
N ARG A 10 19.06 13.47 -38.88
CA ARG A 10 19.64 12.22 -39.40
C ARG A 10 20.75 12.53 -40.40
N SER A 11 21.97 12.27 -39.99
CA SER A 11 23.16 12.30 -40.84
C SER A 11 24.12 11.21 -40.37
N PRO A 12 24.98 10.66 -41.25
CA PRO A 12 26.01 9.70 -40.83
C PRO A 12 26.91 10.24 -39.71
N ARG A 13 27.12 11.56 -39.66
CA ARG A 13 27.97 12.25 -38.68
C ARG A 13 27.34 12.42 -37.30
N ALA A 14 26.01 12.41 -37.19
CA ALA A 14 25.32 12.60 -35.90
C ALA A 14 24.67 11.34 -35.36
N THR A 15 24.26 10.41 -36.24
CA THR A 15 23.35 9.32 -35.87
C THR A 15 23.93 8.42 -34.77
N ASP A 16 25.19 7.98 -34.91
CA ASP A 16 25.83 7.09 -33.94
C ASP A 16 26.00 7.76 -32.56
N ALA A 17 26.57 8.96 -32.54
CA ALA A 17 26.72 9.79 -31.35
C ALA A 17 25.39 10.01 -30.62
N VAL A 18 24.34 10.38 -31.34
CA VAL A 18 23.01 10.62 -30.77
C VAL A 18 22.40 9.35 -30.18
N HIS A 19 22.54 8.20 -30.85
CA HIS A 19 22.05 6.94 -30.30
C HIS A 19 22.83 6.53 -29.04
N ARG A 20 24.15 6.71 -29.03
CA ARG A 20 25.00 6.46 -27.85
C ARG A 20 24.64 7.38 -26.68
N LEU A 21 24.40 8.67 -26.96
CA LEU A 21 23.96 9.65 -25.97
C LEU A 21 22.60 9.27 -25.39
N ARG A 22 21.61 9.02 -26.26
CA ARG A 22 20.27 8.61 -25.85
C ARG A 22 20.34 7.40 -24.93
N GLU A 23 21.11 6.40 -25.29
CA GLU A 23 21.25 5.19 -24.49
C GLU A 23 21.89 5.48 -23.12
N ARG A 24 22.91 6.35 -23.06
CA ARG A 24 23.51 6.76 -21.79
C ARG A 24 22.53 7.51 -20.91
N LEU A 25 21.77 8.45 -21.48
CA LEU A 25 20.75 9.22 -20.75
C LEU A 25 19.59 8.33 -20.30
N ARG A 26 19.12 7.37 -21.12
CA ARG A 26 18.03 6.43 -20.75
C ARG A 26 18.43 5.55 -19.57
N ARG A 27 19.69 5.11 -19.51
CA ARG A 27 20.18 4.34 -18.37
C ARG A 27 20.22 5.14 -17.07
N HIS A 28 20.38 6.46 -17.17
CA HIS A 28 20.49 7.34 -16.00
C HIS A 28 19.15 7.90 -15.54
N PHE A 29 18.39 8.48 -16.48
CA PHE A 29 17.11 9.13 -16.22
C PHE A 29 15.91 8.21 -16.42
N GLY A 30 16.08 7.00 -16.95
CA GLY A 30 14.99 6.10 -17.29
C GLY A 30 14.49 6.24 -18.72
N ASP A 31 13.80 5.21 -19.20
CA ASP A 31 13.37 5.10 -20.61
C ASP A 31 12.31 6.15 -20.95
N THR A 32 11.42 6.44 -20.00
CA THR A 32 10.31 7.38 -20.21
C THR A 32 10.70 8.86 -20.06
N GLN A 33 11.97 9.14 -19.68
CA GLN A 33 12.49 10.50 -19.54
C GLN A 33 13.32 10.95 -20.73
N VAL A 34 13.66 10.09 -21.69
CA VAL A 34 14.54 10.46 -22.81
C VAL A 34 13.88 10.17 -24.15
N PHE A 35 13.48 11.25 -24.81
CA PHE A 35 12.84 11.23 -26.11
C PHE A 35 13.86 11.52 -27.20
N LEU A 36 13.73 10.80 -28.31
CA LEU A 36 14.52 11.03 -29.50
C LEU A 36 13.57 11.22 -30.67
N ASP A 37 13.82 12.23 -31.51
CA ASP A 37 13.10 12.42 -32.77
C ASP A 37 13.49 11.35 -33.82
N THR A 38 13.16 10.08 -33.53
CA THR A 38 13.10 9.07 -34.57
C THR A 38 11.77 9.26 -35.28
N SER A 39 11.80 9.63 -36.56
CA SER A 39 10.64 9.66 -37.47
C SER A 39 9.86 8.33 -37.63
N SER A 40 10.07 7.36 -36.74
CA SER A 40 9.21 6.21 -36.48
C SER A 40 8.06 6.62 -35.56
N MET A 41 7.05 7.26 -36.13
CA MET A 41 5.72 7.27 -35.52
C MET A 41 5.00 5.95 -35.80
N LEU A 42 3.99 5.65 -34.99
CA LEU A 42 3.02 4.61 -35.31
C LEU A 42 2.31 4.97 -36.63
N PRO A 43 2.16 4.03 -37.58
CA PRO A 43 1.39 4.27 -38.79
C PRO A 43 -0.02 4.77 -38.46
N GLY A 44 -0.40 5.95 -38.97
CA GLY A 44 -1.75 6.51 -38.82
C GLY A 44 -1.89 7.78 -37.97
N ASN A 45 -0.88 8.17 -37.17
CA ASN A 45 -0.92 9.41 -36.40
C ASN A 45 -0.63 10.65 -37.27
N ARG A 46 -1.25 11.78 -36.93
CA ARG A 46 -1.02 13.06 -37.62
C ARG A 46 0.26 13.71 -37.06
N TYR A 47 1.33 13.70 -37.87
CA TYR A 47 2.69 14.16 -37.54
C TYR A 47 2.78 15.43 -36.64
N PRO A 48 2.02 16.51 -36.85
CA PRO A 48 2.18 17.76 -36.09
C PRO A 48 1.71 17.69 -34.62
N ASP A 49 0.77 16.80 -34.29
CA ASP A 49 0.10 16.82 -32.99
C ASP A 49 0.95 16.09 -31.93
N ASP A 50 1.42 14.86 -32.21
CA ASP A 50 2.30 14.09 -31.32
C ASP A 50 3.64 14.81 -31.05
N LEU A 51 4.14 15.59 -32.02
CA LEU A 51 5.41 16.30 -31.89
C LEU A 51 5.30 17.52 -30.97
N ARG A 52 4.19 18.26 -31.07
CA ARG A 52 3.89 19.36 -30.15
C ARG A 52 3.73 18.85 -28.73
N ASP A 53 3.06 17.72 -28.55
CA ASP A 53 2.86 17.14 -27.23
C ASP A 53 4.19 16.77 -26.58
N ARG A 54 5.14 16.20 -27.34
CA ARG A 54 6.48 15.85 -26.83
C ARG A 54 7.34 17.05 -26.47
N VAL A 55 7.35 18.10 -27.30
CA VAL A 55 8.11 19.34 -27.00
C VAL A 55 7.45 20.12 -25.85
N HIS A 56 6.11 20.13 -25.79
CA HIS A 56 5.39 20.71 -24.67
C HIS A 56 5.68 19.96 -23.37
N ASP A 57 5.90 18.66 -23.46
CA ASP A 57 6.14 17.80 -22.32
C ASP A 57 7.59 17.77 -21.84
N CYS A 58 8.60 18.06 -22.67
CA CYS A 58 9.98 18.03 -22.19
C CYS A 58 10.30 19.23 -21.27
N GLU A 59 11.28 19.04 -20.38
CA GLU A 59 11.87 20.12 -19.56
C GLU A 59 13.09 20.71 -20.26
N VAL A 60 13.86 19.86 -20.93
CA VAL A 60 15.08 20.22 -21.65
C VAL A 60 15.01 19.75 -23.11
N LEU A 61 15.32 20.65 -24.04
CA LEU A 61 15.57 20.34 -25.44
C LEU A 61 17.08 20.33 -25.70
N LEU A 62 17.65 19.17 -26.03
CA LEU A 62 19.02 19.05 -26.53
C LEU A 62 19.01 19.18 -28.05
N VAL A 63 19.64 20.23 -28.57
CA VAL A 63 19.74 20.47 -30.01
C VAL A 63 21.08 19.96 -30.52
N THR A 64 21.07 18.82 -31.21
CA THR A 64 22.29 18.21 -31.70
C THR A 64 22.79 18.92 -32.96
N ILE A 65 23.99 19.47 -32.90
CA ILE A 65 24.64 20.24 -33.95
C ILE A 65 25.93 19.52 -34.37
N PRO A 66 25.88 18.65 -35.40
CA PRO A 66 27.07 18.11 -36.05
C PRO A 66 27.70 19.12 -37.02
N GLU A 67 28.91 18.81 -37.49
CA GLU A 67 29.54 19.53 -38.60
C GLU A 67 28.66 19.50 -39.86
N GLY A 68 28.45 20.66 -40.50
CA GLY A 68 27.59 20.80 -41.68
C GLY A 68 26.09 20.95 -41.37
N TRP A 69 25.71 21.13 -40.10
CA TRP A 69 24.30 21.28 -39.70
C TRP A 69 23.63 22.51 -40.31
N LEU A 70 24.35 23.64 -40.40
CA LEU A 70 23.85 24.87 -41.02
C LEU A 70 23.70 24.70 -42.53
N GLU A 71 24.60 24.00 -43.19
CA GLU A 71 24.66 23.86 -44.66
C GLU A 71 23.83 22.70 -45.18
N ALA A 72 23.17 21.93 -44.30
CA ALA A 72 22.36 20.79 -44.68
C ALA A 72 21.25 21.20 -45.66
N ARG A 73 21.18 20.50 -46.81
CA ARG A 73 20.22 20.76 -47.88
C ARG A 73 19.29 19.57 -48.09
N ASN A 74 18.07 19.85 -48.55
CA ASN A 74 17.12 18.83 -48.97
C ASN A 74 17.43 18.32 -50.39
N GLN A 75 16.60 17.39 -50.90
CA GLN A 75 16.73 16.85 -52.26
C GLN A 75 16.60 17.92 -53.35
N SER A 76 15.92 19.03 -53.07
CA SER A 76 15.75 20.17 -53.97
C SER A 76 16.89 21.19 -53.89
N GLY A 77 17.92 20.95 -53.07
CA GLY A 77 19.05 21.85 -52.87
C GLY A 77 18.76 23.06 -51.97
N GLU A 78 17.54 23.20 -51.44
CA GLU A 78 17.19 24.24 -50.47
C GLU A 78 17.78 23.88 -49.11
N ARG A 79 18.27 24.91 -48.40
CA ARG A 79 18.79 24.75 -47.04
C ARG A 79 17.66 24.30 -46.12
N CYS A 80 17.87 23.21 -45.39
CA CYS A 80 16.83 22.59 -44.57
C CYS A 80 16.25 23.55 -43.53
N LEU A 81 17.09 24.33 -42.85
CA LEU A 81 16.63 25.29 -41.82
C LEU A 81 15.78 26.43 -42.41
N ASP A 82 15.93 26.77 -43.68
CA ASP A 82 15.13 27.85 -44.29
C ASP A 82 13.73 27.34 -44.68
N ARG A 83 13.59 26.03 -44.87
CA ARG A 83 12.31 25.39 -45.25
C ARG A 83 11.33 25.40 -44.09
N ALA A 84 10.12 25.93 -44.33
CA ALA A 84 9.05 26.01 -43.33
C ALA A 84 8.59 24.65 -42.77
N GLY A 85 8.78 23.55 -43.52
CA GLY A 85 8.42 22.20 -43.10
C GLY A 85 9.56 21.39 -42.48
N ASP A 86 10.68 22.01 -42.11
CA ASP A 86 11.79 21.32 -41.45
C ASP A 86 11.51 21.08 -39.97
N TRP A 87 11.47 19.81 -39.59
CA TRP A 87 11.09 19.39 -38.25
C TRP A 87 12.11 19.81 -37.20
N VAL A 88 13.41 19.74 -37.54
CA VAL A 88 14.48 20.18 -36.64
C VAL A 88 14.26 21.64 -36.25
N ARG A 89 14.02 22.51 -37.24
CA ARG A 89 13.65 23.91 -36.98
C ARG A 89 12.36 24.03 -36.17
N HIS A 90 11.30 23.32 -36.55
CA HIS A 90 10.01 23.46 -35.90
C HIS A 90 10.04 23.10 -34.41
N GLU A 91 10.75 22.03 -34.04
CA GLU A 91 10.92 21.63 -32.64
C GLU A 91 11.67 22.69 -31.82
N ILE A 92 12.71 23.29 -32.40
CA ILE A 92 13.46 24.39 -31.76
C ILE A 92 12.56 25.61 -31.58
N GLU A 93 11.79 25.99 -32.60
CA GLU A 93 10.82 27.10 -32.52
C GLU A 93 9.80 26.86 -31.40
N LEU A 94 9.22 25.66 -31.33
CA LEU A 94 8.24 25.30 -30.32
C LEU A 94 8.83 25.34 -28.90
N ALA A 95 10.03 24.79 -28.71
CA ALA A 95 10.68 24.77 -27.40
C ALA A 95 11.04 26.17 -26.91
N LEU A 96 11.58 27.01 -27.79
CA LEU A 96 11.88 28.41 -27.49
C LEU A 96 10.60 29.20 -27.16
N ALA A 97 9.54 29.04 -27.95
CA ALA A 97 8.26 29.70 -27.72
C ALA A 97 7.59 29.25 -26.41
N ALA A 98 7.77 27.98 -26.02
CA ALA A 98 7.26 27.43 -24.77
C ALA A 98 8.14 27.71 -23.55
N GLY A 99 9.26 28.44 -23.71
CA GLY A 99 10.17 28.79 -22.61
C GLY A 99 10.91 27.60 -22.01
N LYS A 100 11.14 26.53 -22.80
CA LYS A 100 11.90 25.35 -22.36
C LYS A 100 13.38 25.66 -22.23
N THR A 101 14.11 24.86 -21.46
CA THR A 101 15.57 24.95 -21.41
C THR A 101 16.14 24.33 -22.69
N VAL A 102 16.71 25.15 -23.56
CA VAL A 102 17.33 24.70 -24.82
C VAL A 102 18.85 24.70 -24.66
N ILE A 103 19.48 23.54 -24.90
CA ILE A 103 20.93 23.35 -24.82
C ILE A 103 21.45 22.93 -26.21
N PRO A 104 22.21 23.79 -26.91
CA PRO A 104 22.97 23.39 -28.08
C PRO A 104 24.02 22.35 -27.71
N LEU A 105 24.02 21.21 -28.39
CA LEU A 105 24.96 20.12 -28.21
C LEU A 105 25.87 20.02 -29.45
N LEU A 106 27.09 20.55 -29.35
CA LEU A 106 28.07 20.56 -30.44
C LEU A 106 28.79 19.22 -30.50
N LEU A 107 28.71 18.54 -31.64
CA LEU A 107 29.42 17.27 -31.86
C LEU A 107 30.76 17.51 -32.55
N ASP A 108 31.81 16.89 -32.00
CA ASP A 108 33.18 16.93 -32.53
C ASP A 108 33.65 18.37 -32.79
N ALA A 109 34.01 18.68 -34.03
CA ALA A 109 34.53 19.97 -34.48
C ALA A 109 33.43 20.99 -34.82
N ALA A 110 32.15 20.70 -34.54
CA ALA A 110 31.07 21.64 -34.85
C ALA A 110 31.23 22.97 -34.10
N GLU A 111 30.97 24.07 -34.80
CA GLU A 111 31.00 25.42 -34.22
C GLU A 111 29.59 25.89 -33.82
N PRO A 112 29.48 26.75 -32.79
CA PRO A 112 28.22 27.40 -32.47
C PRO A 112 27.69 28.19 -33.68
N PRO A 113 26.40 28.07 -34.02
CA PRO A 113 25.86 28.77 -35.17
C PRO A 113 25.80 30.28 -34.93
N SER A 114 26.27 31.08 -35.90
CA SER A 114 26.13 32.54 -35.86
C SER A 114 24.64 32.95 -35.95
N PRO A 115 24.17 33.96 -35.19
CA PRO A 115 22.79 34.44 -35.24
C PRO A 115 22.34 34.91 -36.65
N GLU A 116 23.27 35.38 -37.47
CA GLU A 116 23.01 35.86 -38.84
C GLU A 116 22.69 34.72 -39.80
N LEU A 117 23.25 33.53 -39.53
CA LEU A 117 23.03 32.33 -40.32
C LEU A 117 21.77 31.58 -39.88
N LEU A 118 21.09 31.99 -38.81
CA LEU A 118 19.88 31.34 -38.33
C LEU A 118 18.61 32.06 -38.81
N PRO A 119 17.53 31.31 -39.16
CA PRO A 119 16.21 31.88 -39.30
C PRO A 119 15.81 32.69 -38.07
N ALA A 120 15.11 33.81 -38.27
CA ALA A 120 14.76 34.74 -37.20
C ALA A 120 14.03 34.08 -36.01
N SER A 121 13.24 33.04 -36.28
CA SER A 121 12.45 32.30 -35.29
C SER A 121 13.28 31.42 -34.35
N ILE A 122 14.49 31.02 -34.74
CA ILE A 122 15.39 30.20 -33.91
C ILE A 122 16.70 30.89 -33.57
N ARG A 123 16.81 32.19 -33.89
CA ARG A 123 18.03 32.98 -33.68
C ARG A 123 18.50 32.97 -32.22
N ASP A 124 17.57 32.87 -31.28
CA ASP A 124 17.88 32.78 -29.84
C ASP A 124 18.75 31.57 -29.48
N LEU A 125 18.76 30.51 -30.30
CA LEU A 125 19.63 29.34 -30.12
C LEU A 125 21.12 29.71 -30.03
N SER A 126 21.58 30.70 -30.81
CA SER A 126 22.99 31.14 -30.79
C SER A 126 23.38 31.87 -29.49
N LEU A 127 22.40 32.27 -28.68
CA LEU A 127 22.61 32.96 -27.40
C LEU A 127 22.62 31.99 -26.21
N ARG A 128 22.36 30.70 -26.45
CA ARG A 128 22.35 29.65 -25.42
C ARG A 128 23.75 29.09 -25.21
N GLN A 129 24.09 28.75 -23.96
CA GLN A 129 25.35 28.09 -23.63
C GLN A 129 25.38 26.70 -24.26
N ALA A 130 26.39 26.44 -25.08
CA ALA A 130 26.55 25.18 -25.78
C ALA A 130 27.35 24.17 -24.94
N HIS A 131 26.94 22.91 -24.99
CA HIS A 131 27.69 21.79 -24.45
C HIS A 131 28.42 21.06 -25.58
N ARG A 132 29.71 20.76 -25.43
CA ARG A 132 30.50 20.10 -26.47
C ARG A 132 30.75 18.65 -26.12
N VAL A 133 30.58 17.76 -27.09
CA VAL A 133 30.92 16.34 -26.96
C VAL A 133 31.82 15.94 -28.14
N THR A 134 33.03 15.48 -27.84
CA THR A 134 34.00 15.01 -28.83
C THR A 134 34.20 13.50 -28.71
N ALA A 135 34.61 12.84 -29.79
CA ALA A 135 34.94 11.41 -29.78
C ALA A 135 35.96 11.02 -28.68
N ASP A 136 37.05 11.79 -28.54
CA ASP A 136 38.13 11.51 -27.57
C ASP A 136 37.73 11.77 -26.11
N GLY A 137 36.81 12.72 -25.89
CA GLY A 137 36.35 13.16 -24.56
C GLY A 137 34.93 12.72 -24.21
N TRP A 138 34.37 11.76 -24.95
CA TRP A 138 32.94 11.44 -24.94
C TRP A 138 32.39 11.20 -23.53
N ASP A 139 33.00 10.28 -22.78
CA ASP A 139 32.45 9.84 -21.49
C ASP A 139 32.45 10.98 -20.47
N ALA A 140 33.55 11.75 -20.37
CA ALA A 140 33.64 12.88 -19.45
C ALA A 140 32.63 13.99 -19.80
N ALA A 141 32.51 14.32 -21.09
CA ALA A 141 31.55 15.33 -21.55
C ALA A 141 30.09 14.90 -21.29
N VAL A 142 29.76 13.61 -21.45
CA VAL A 142 28.42 13.12 -21.18
C VAL A 142 28.11 13.09 -19.68
N GLU A 143 29.08 12.76 -18.82
CA GLU A 143 28.90 12.85 -17.36
C GLU A 143 28.65 14.29 -16.89
N GLU A 144 29.38 15.27 -17.44
CA GLU A 144 29.14 16.69 -17.15
C GLU A 144 27.74 17.15 -17.62
N LEU A 145 27.30 16.66 -18.78
CA LEU A 145 25.95 16.91 -19.27
C LEU A 145 24.91 16.29 -18.32
N ILE A 146 25.11 15.05 -17.87
CA ILE A 146 24.22 14.39 -16.92
C ILE A 146 24.11 15.19 -15.63
N ALA A 147 25.24 15.60 -15.03
CA ALA A 147 25.24 16.39 -13.80
C ALA A 147 24.48 17.72 -13.97
N THR A 148 24.58 18.35 -15.14
CA THR A 148 23.80 19.54 -15.47
C THR A 148 22.31 19.21 -15.58
N LEU A 149 21.97 18.14 -16.28
CA LEU A 149 20.59 17.71 -16.49
C LEU A 149 19.91 17.26 -15.18
N GLU A 150 20.62 16.69 -14.22
CA GLU A 150 20.08 16.32 -12.90
C GLU A 150 19.50 17.52 -12.13
N THR A 151 19.99 18.73 -12.41
CA THR A 151 19.42 19.95 -11.79
C THR A 151 18.10 20.38 -12.43
N LEU A 152 17.80 19.86 -13.62
CA LEU A 152 16.68 20.28 -14.48
C LEU A 152 15.62 19.18 -14.62
N VAL A 153 16.03 17.91 -14.59
CA VAL A 153 15.24 16.72 -14.86
C VAL A 153 15.40 15.75 -13.70
N ALA A 154 14.26 15.34 -13.13
CA ALA A 154 14.25 14.25 -12.16
C ALA A 154 14.34 12.90 -12.88
N PRO A 155 15.19 11.95 -12.43
CA PRO A 155 15.20 10.61 -12.97
C PRO A 155 13.86 9.91 -12.77
N GLU A 156 13.57 8.93 -13.63
CA GLU A 156 12.39 8.09 -13.55
C GLU A 156 12.31 7.46 -12.17
N TRP A 157 11.23 7.77 -11.48
CA TRP A 157 10.97 7.26 -10.15
C TRP A 157 10.39 5.84 -10.27
N GLU A 158 11.07 4.85 -9.71
CA GLU A 158 10.53 3.49 -9.56
C GLU A 158 9.79 3.32 -8.22
N PRO A 159 8.60 2.69 -8.22
CA PRO A 159 7.89 2.39 -6.98
C PRO A 159 8.64 1.43 -6.08
N ILE A 160 8.64 1.73 -4.78
CA ILE A 160 9.24 0.84 -3.78
C ILE A 160 8.34 -0.39 -3.65
N PRO A 161 8.87 -1.61 -3.83
CA PRO A 161 8.07 -2.82 -3.66
C PRO A 161 7.62 -2.94 -2.20
N SER A 162 6.36 -3.32 -2.00
CA SER A 162 5.83 -3.54 -0.65
C SER A 162 6.51 -4.73 0.01
N GLU A 163 7.09 -4.55 1.19
CA GLU A 163 7.60 -5.68 2.00
C GLU A 163 6.46 -6.51 2.63
N ASP A 164 5.25 -5.94 2.70
CA ASP A 164 4.10 -6.55 3.36
C ASP A 164 3.56 -7.72 2.54
N GLN A 165 3.97 -8.94 2.92
CA GLN A 165 3.47 -10.17 2.30
C GLN A 165 1.99 -10.39 2.67
N PRO A 166 1.16 -10.86 1.72
CA PRO A 166 -0.21 -11.25 2.03
C PRO A 166 -0.21 -12.35 3.11
N PRO A 167 -1.13 -12.30 4.09
CA PRO A 167 -1.20 -13.31 5.13
C PRO A 167 -1.36 -14.69 4.51
N ARG A 168 -0.47 -15.63 4.86
CA ARG A 168 -0.55 -17.02 4.42
C ARG A 168 -1.91 -17.59 4.85
N ARG A 169 -2.74 -17.95 3.87
CA ARG A 169 -4.02 -18.60 4.13
C ARG A 169 -3.73 -19.99 4.69
N PRO A 170 -4.17 -20.32 5.91
CA PRO A 170 -4.07 -21.69 6.38
C PRO A 170 -4.90 -22.56 5.42
N GLY A 171 -4.23 -23.46 4.71
CA GLY A 171 -4.87 -24.31 3.72
C GLY A 171 -5.83 -25.32 4.34
N GLN A 172 -6.28 -26.29 3.54
CA GLN A 172 -7.18 -27.37 3.97
C GLN A 172 -6.65 -28.16 5.19
N LEU A 173 -5.33 -28.19 5.38
CA LEU A 173 -4.65 -28.77 6.55
C LEU A 173 -5.20 -28.28 7.89
N LEU A 174 -5.51 -26.99 8.05
CA LEU A 174 -6.07 -26.49 9.30
C LEU A 174 -7.47 -27.05 9.57
N GLY A 175 -8.28 -27.22 8.52
CA GLY A 175 -9.59 -27.84 8.61
C GLY A 175 -9.51 -29.31 9.05
N TRP A 176 -8.58 -30.08 8.47
CA TRP A 176 -8.34 -31.46 8.86
C TRP A 176 -7.82 -31.59 10.29
N ALA A 177 -6.82 -30.78 10.66
CA ALA A 177 -6.25 -30.78 12.01
C ALA A 177 -7.30 -30.44 13.08
N THR A 178 -8.18 -29.48 12.79
CA THR A 178 -9.24 -29.07 13.73
C THR A 178 -10.35 -30.11 13.85
N GLY A 179 -10.74 -30.75 12.76
CA GLY A 179 -11.67 -31.89 12.79
C GLY A 179 -11.11 -33.08 13.59
N LEU A 180 -9.84 -33.44 13.38
CA LEU A 180 -9.18 -34.51 14.12
C LEU A 180 -9.09 -34.20 15.62
N LEU A 181 -8.67 -32.98 15.98
CA LEU A 181 -8.54 -32.57 17.38
C LEU A 181 -9.91 -32.47 18.07
N ALA A 182 -10.94 -31.95 17.40
CA ALA A 182 -12.30 -31.93 17.93
C ALA A 182 -12.83 -33.35 18.19
N THR A 183 -12.59 -34.28 17.25
CA THR A 183 -12.99 -35.69 17.40
C THR A 183 -12.24 -36.33 18.56
N ALA A 184 -10.92 -36.11 18.68
CA ALA A 184 -10.11 -36.61 19.77
C ALA A 184 -10.60 -36.08 21.13
N LEU A 185 -10.95 -34.80 21.25
CA LEU A 185 -11.54 -34.24 22.48
C LEU A 185 -12.83 -34.96 22.86
N CYS A 186 -13.75 -35.14 21.91
CA CYS A 186 -15.04 -35.80 22.16
C CYS A 186 -14.92 -37.30 22.53
N VAL A 187 -13.81 -37.96 22.20
CA VAL A 187 -13.59 -39.38 22.51
C VAL A 187 -12.73 -39.57 23.75
N LEU A 188 -11.58 -38.89 23.83
CA LEU A 188 -10.58 -39.12 24.87
C LEU A 188 -11.00 -38.56 26.23
N VAL A 189 -11.63 -37.39 26.27
CA VAL A 189 -12.03 -36.75 27.53
C VAL A 189 -13.11 -37.57 28.25
N PRO A 190 -14.19 -38.06 27.57
CA PRO A 190 -15.14 -38.93 28.23
C PRO A 190 -14.57 -40.31 28.56
N TRP A 191 -13.72 -40.89 27.70
CA TRP A 191 -13.05 -42.16 27.99
C TRP A 191 -12.18 -42.09 29.26
N ALA A 192 -11.37 -41.04 29.39
CA ALA A 192 -10.55 -40.81 30.58
C ALA A 192 -11.41 -40.66 31.85
N ALA A 193 -12.56 -40.00 31.75
CA ALA A 193 -13.50 -39.87 32.86
C ALA A 193 -14.11 -41.22 33.27
N THR A 194 -14.36 -42.13 32.33
CA THR A 194 -14.84 -43.49 32.64
C THR A 194 -13.73 -44.42 33.17
N ALA A 195 -12.47 -44.17 32.82
CA ALA A 195 -11.33 -44.99 33.26
C ALA A 195 -10.83 -44.64 34.68
N GLY A 196 -11.14 -43.43 35.18
CA GLY A 196 -10.63 -42.88 36.44
C GLY A 196 -11.25 -43.40 37.75
N GLY A 197 -12.16 -44.38 37.70
CA GLY A 197 -12.87 -44.91 38.88
C GLY A 197 -14.22 -44.21 39.16
N PRO A 198 -14.96 -44.63 40.22
CA PRO A 198 -16.31 -44.14 40.49
C PRO A 198 -16.35 -42.63 40.78
N PRO A 199 -17.45 -41.95 40.42
CA PRO A 199 -17.59 -40.50 40.60
C PRO A 199 -17.51 -40.10 42.08
N PRO A 200 -17.07 -38.87 42.38
CA PRO A 200 -17.04 -38.35 43.76
C PRO A 200 -18.45 -38.31 44.37
N GLU A 201 -18.51 -38.52 45.69
CA GLU A 201 -19.68 -38.59 46.58
C GLU A 201 -20.92 -37.78 46.12
N PRO A 202 -22.15 -38.34 46.23
CA PRO A 202 -23.38 -37.68 45.80
C PRO A 202 -23.70 -36.48 46.71
N GLY A 203 -23.44 -35.26 46.23
CA GLY A 203 -23.80 -34.02 46.92
C GLY A 203 -23.05 -32.77 46.47
N GLY A 204 -21.88 -32.90 45.84
CA GLY A 204 -21.13 -31.78 45.25
C GLY A 204 -21.35 -31.68 43.73
N ALA A 205 -21.53 -30.46 43.20
CA ALA A 205 -21.51 -30.26 41.75
C ALA A 205 -20.18 -30.79 41.20
N SER A 206 -20.22 -31.77 40.29
CA SER A 206 -19.01 -32.35 39.71
C SER A 206 -18.16 -31.23 39.09
N VAL A 207 -16.86 -31.22 39.37
CA VAL A 207 -15.94 -30.21 38.82
C VAL A 207 -16.05 -30.13 37.30
N VAL A 208 -16.30 -31.28 36.64
CA VAL A 208 -16.51 -31.39 35.19
C VAL A 208 -17.78 -30.64 34.73
N LEU A 209 -18.90 -30.76 35.45
CA LEU A 209 -20.11 -30.01 35.15
C LEU A 209 -19.91 -28.50 35.36
N LEU A 210 -19.23 -28.11 36.44
CA LEU A 210 -18.89 -26.70 36.69
C LEU A 210 -18.02 -26.12 35.56
N LEU A 211 -17.04 -26.89 35.06
CA LEU A 211 -16.22 -26.50 33.92
C LEU A 211 -17.03 -26.39 32.62
N ALA A 212 -17.97 -27.31 32.37
CA ALA A 212 -18.85 -27.24 31.21
C ALA A 212 -19.77 -26.00 31.26
N LEU A 213 -20.34 -25.70 32.42
CA LEU A 213 -21.17 -24.50 32.63
C LEU A 213 -20.34 -23.21 32.53
N ALA A 214 -19.14 -23.19 33.09
CA ALA A 214 -18.21 -22.07 32.96
C ALA A 214 -17.81 -21.83 31.50
N SER A 215 -17.58 -22.90 30.73
CA SER A 215 -17.30 -22.84 29.29
C SER A 215 -18.45 -22.17 28.50
N LEU A 216 -19.69 -22.59 28.74
CA LEU A 216 -20.88 -21.98 28.13
C LEU A 216 -21.06 -20.51 28.57
N GLY A 217 -20.86 -20.21 29.86
CA GLY A 217 -20.90 -18.85 30.38
C GLY A 217 -19.87 -17.94 29.72
N LEU A 218 -18.65 -18.44 29.51
CA LEU A 218 -17.58 -17.71 28.84
C LEU A 218 -17.91 -17.45 27.35
N MET A 219 -18.51 -18.41 26.64
CA MET A 219 -19.04 -18.17 25.28
C MET A 219 -20.09 -17.05 25.27
N GLY A 220 -20.99 -17.04 26.27
CA GLY A 220 -21.98 -15.98 26.47
C GLY A 220 -21.35 -14.61 26.70
N ILE A 221 -20.30 -14.52 27.52
CA ILE A 221 -19.55 -13.27 27.76
C ILE A 221 -18.94 -12.75 26.45
N VAL A 222 -18.34 -13.62 25.64
CA VAL A 222 -17.77 -13.22 24.34
C VAL A 222 -18.87 -12.70 23.40
N LEU A 223 -20.03 -13.35 23.35
CA LEU A 223 -21.19 -12.86 22.58
C LEU A 223 -21.60 -11.45 23.03
N VAL A 224 -21.77 -11.24 24.34
CA VAL A 224 -22.12 -9.93 24.91
C VAL A 224 -21.06 -8.88 24.55
N ALA A 225 -19.77 -9.21 24.65
CA ALA A 225 -18.69 -8.31 24.26
C ALA A 225 -18.75 -7.93 22.76
N VAL A 226 -19.07 -8.89 21.88
CA VAL A 226 -19.24 -8.63 20.44
C VAL A 226 -20.48 -7.76 20.17
N LEU A 227 -21.58 -7.98 20.88
CA LEU A 227 -22.78 -7.16 20.76
C LEU A 227 -22.56 -5.73 21.26
N VAL A 228 -21.87 -5.57 22.40
CA VAL A 228 -21.53 -4.25 22.98
C VAL A 228 -20.58 -3.49 22.05
N SER A 229 -19.56 -4.15 21.50
CA SER A 229 -18.64 -3.52 20.55
C SER A 229 -19.30 -3.18 19.21
N GLY A 230 -20.18 -4.04 18.71
CA GLY A 230 -20.93 -3.81 17.47
C GLY A 230 -22.08 -2.79 17.59
N GLY A 231 -22.63 -2.62 18.78
CA GLY A 231 -23.76 -1.72 19.07
C GLY A 231 -23.36 -0.44 19.79
N LEU A 232 -23.15 -0.53 21.10
CA LEU A 232 -22.96 0.62 22.00
C LEU A 232 -21.62 1.33 21.78
N MET A 233 -20.52 0.58 21.75
CA MET A 233 -19.18 1.16 21.57
C MET A 233 -18.84 1.47 20.11
N ARG A 234 -19.72 1.14 19.17
CA ARG A 234 -19.47 1.33 17.74
C ARG A 234 -19.14 2.78 17.38
N ARG A 235 -19.93 3.74 17.86
CA ARG A 235 -19.73 5.17 17.60
C ARG A 235 -18.47 5.73 18.26
N PRO A 236 -18.22 5.51 19.57
CA PRO A 236 -17.01 6.03 20.21
C PRO A 236 -15.73 5.40 19.64
N ILE A 237 -15.72 4.09 19.34
CA ILE A 237 -14.57 3.44 18.69
C ILE A 237 -14.28 4.10 17.33
N GLN A 238 -15.31 4.40 16.54
CA GLN A 238 -15.14 5.04 15.23
C GLN A 238 -14.75 6.51 15.30
N ALA A 239 -15.20 7.24 16.33
CA ALA A 239 -14.76 8.60 16.56
C ALA A 239 -13.27 8.59 16.92
N TRP A 240 -12.88 7.76 17.88
CA TRP A 240 -11.50 7.59 18.29
C TRP A 240 -10.58 7.14 17.15
N GLU A 241 -11.03 6.18 16.32
CA GLU A 241 -10.26 5.72 15.16
C GLU A 241 -10.05 6.86 14.13
N ARG A 242 -11.04 7.74 13.95
CA ARG A 242 -10.93 8.92 13.06
C ARG A 242 -10.01 9.99 13.66
N ASP A 243 -10.14 10.28 14.93
CA ASP A 243 -9.30 11.28 15.62
C ASP A 243 -7.82 10.85 15.61
N LEU A 244 -7.55 9.55 15.74
CA LEU A 244 -6.20 8.98 15.58
C LEU A 244 -5.65 9.09 14.16
N GLN A 245 -6.52 9.15 13.14
CA GLN A 245 -6.13 9.23 11.74
C GLN A 245 -5.76 10.65 11.32
N ASP A 246 -6.49 11.64 11.83
CA ASP A 246 -6.23 13.06 11.56
C ASP A 246 -5.13 13.64 12.48
N ALA A 247 -4.81 12.93 13.56
CA ALA A 247 -3.68 13.23 14.41
C ALA A 247 -2.36 13.09 13.65
N THR A 248 -1.61 14.18 13.56
CA THR A 248 -0.19 14.16 13.14
C THR A 248 0.56 13.05 13.89
N GLN A 249 1.62 12.51 13.28
CA GLN A 249 2.38 11.37 13.83
C GLN A 249 2.79 11.55 15.30
N GLN A 250 3.03 12.79 15.76
CA GLN A 250 3.29 13.13 17.16
C GLN A 250 2.06 13.01 18.08
N ASN A 251 0.86 13.34 17.61
CA ASN A 251 -0.39 13.22 18.36
C ASN A 251 -0.87 11.76 18.43
N TYR A 252 -0.66 10.97 17.37
CA TYR A 252 -0.93 9.53 17.39
C TYR A 252 -0.14 8.80 18.49
N LEU A 253 1.13 9.18 18.66
CA LEU A 253 2.01 8.69 19.72
C LEU A 253 1.47 9.02 21.11
N ARG A 254 1.08 10.29 21.35
CA ARG A 254 0.52 10.72 22.63
C ARG A 254 -0.78 10.01 22.98
N ALA A 255 -1.62 9.75 21.98
CA ALA A 255 -2.89 9.06 22.17
C ALA A 255 -2.75 7.55 22.40
N THR A 256 -1.73 6.91 21.81
CA THR A 256 -1.56 5.44 21.87
C THR A 256 -0.62 4.99 22.99
N PHE A 257 0.34 5.82 23.42
CA PHE A 257 1.30 5.50 24.49
C PHE A 257 0.68 5.08 25.85
N PRO A 258 -0.49 5.60 26.28
CA PRO A 258 -1.11 5.17 27.53
C PRO A 258 -1.48 3.68 27.56
N VAL A 259 -1.77 3.06 26.41
CA VAL A 259 -2.18 1.64 26.33
C VAL A 259 -1.06 0.67 26.69
N PRO A 260 0.14 0.70 26.05
CA PRO A 260 1.24 -0.17 26.45
C PRO A 260 1.73 0.14 27.86
N VAL A 261 1.68 1.40 28.31
CA VAL A 261 2.01 1.76 29.71
C VAL A 261 1.01 1.11 30.68
N PHE A 262 -0.29 1.20 30.40
CA PHE A 262 -1.31 0.55 31.20
C PHE A 262 -1.14 -0.96 31.22
N LEU A 263 -0.91 -1.60 30.08
CA LEU A 263 -0.66 -3.05 29.99
C LEU A 263 0.57 -3.46 30.81
N LEU A 264 1.64 -2.65 30.80
CA LEU A 264 2.86 -2.91 31.55
C LEU A 264 2.63 -2.71 33.06
N LEU A 265 1.88 -1.69 33.46
CA LEU A 265 1.48 -1.48 34.85
C LEU A 265 0.58 -2.62 35.36
N PHE A 266 -0.42 -3.02 34.58
CA PHE A 266 -1.32 -4.12 34.89
C PHE A 266 -0.56 -5.44 35.02
N ALA A 267 0.36 -5.71 34.08
CA ALA A 267 1.23 -6.88 34.13
C ALA A 267 2.13 -6.88 35.37
N THR A 268 2.75 -5.74 35.70
CA THR A 268 3.56 -5.59 36.92
C THR A 268 2.72 -5.86 38.17
N LEU A 269 1.48 -5.36 38.21
CA LEU A 269 0.57 -5.59 39.32
C LEU A 269 0.21 -7.09 39.46
N LEU A 270 -0.03 -7.79 38.35
CA LEU A 270 -0.23 -9.24 38.35
C LEU A 270 0.98 -10.00 38.89
N VAL A 271 2.20 -9.61 38.51
CA VAL A 271 3.44 -10.21 39.02
C VAL A 271 3.56 -9.98 40.53
N ILE A 272 3.29 -8.76 41.02
CA ILE A 272 3.35 -8.43 42.45
C ILE A 272 2.33 -9.27 43.24
N GLN A 273 1.10 -9.38 42.75
CA GLN A 273 0.05 -10.20 43.38
C GLN A 273 0.40 -11.70 43.38
N ALA A 274 1.01 -12.19 42.29
CA ALA A 274 1.48 -13.56 42.19
C ALA A 274 2.68 -13.84 43.11
N TRP A 275 3.56 -12.86 43.30
CA TRP A 275 4.78 -12.99 44.11
C TRP A 275 4.46 -13.33 45.57
N GLY A 276 3.40 -12.72 46.11
CA GLY A 276 2.94 -12.99 47.48
C GLY A 276 2.30 -14.37 47.68
N ARG A 277 1.81 -15.02 46.62
CA ARG A 277 1.21 -16.36 46.70
C ARG A 277 2.18 -17.49 46.36
N SER A 278 2.99 -17.30 45.33
CA SER A 278 3.92 -18.32 44.83
C SER A 278 5.03 -17.68 43.99
N PRO A 279 6.26 -17.57 44.51
CA PRO A 279 7.37 -16.90 43.81
C PRO A 279 7.72 -17.57 42.47
N GLY A 280 7.66 -18.90 42.40
CA GLY A 280 7.92 -19.65 41.16
C GLY A 280 6.92 -19.32 40.04
N PHE A 281 5.63 -19.19 40.37
CA PHE A 281 4.61 -18.78 39.39
C PHE A 281 4.82 -17.33 38.94
N ALA A 282 5.25 -16.44 39.83
CA ALA A 282 5.51 -15.05 39.48
C ALA A 282 6.68 -14.88 38.50
N VAL A 283 7.74 -15.69 38.64
CA VAL A 283 8.86 -15.74 37.69
C VAL A 283 8.38 -16.25 36.32
N VAL A 284 7.56 -17.30 36.28
CA VAL A 284 6.97 -17.82 35.03
C VAL A 284 6.07 -16.77 34.37
N LEU A 285 5.25 -16.07 35.14
CA LEU A 285 4.36 -15.03 34.65
C LEU A 285 5.15 -13.82 34.11
N MET A 286 6.25 -13.44 34.77
CA MET A 286 7.17 -12.40 34.30
C MET A 286 7.82 -12.79 32.97
N LEU A 287 8.36 -14.00 32.86
CA LEU A 287 8.97 -14.50 31.61
C LEU A 287 7.95 -14.56 30.47
N GLY A 288 6.75 -15.08 30.75
CA GLY A 288 5.64 -15.11 29.79
C GLY A 288 5.23 -13.71 29.33
N MET A 289 5.24 -12.74 30.24
CA MET A 289 4.96 -11.34 29.90
C MET A 289 6.08 -10.70 29.07
N CYS A 290 7.35 -10.95 29.39
CA CYS A 290 8.47 -10.48 28.56
C CYS A 290 8.41 -11.06 27.14
N LEU A 291 8.04 -12.33 27.00
CA LEU A 291 7.79 -12.98 25.71
C LEU A 291 6.58 -12.40 24.96
N ALA A 292 5.54 -11.95 25.67
CA ALA A 292 4.35 -11.36 25.06
C ALA A 292 4.54 -9.88 24.68
N VAL A 293 5.11 -9.08 25.58
CA VAL A 293 5.21 -7.62 25.45
C VAL A 293 6.47 -7.19 24.70
N GLY A 294 7.59 -7.92 24.87
CA GLY A 294 8.86 -7.61 24.20
C GLY A 294 8.75 -7.52 22.68
N PRO A 295 8.17 -8.52 21.99
CA PRO A 295 7.93 -8.46 20.55
C PRO A 295 6.99 -7.33 20.14
N MET A 296 5.96 -7.02 20.94
CA MET A 296 5.04 -5.93 20.68
C MET A 296 5.75 -4.57 20.75
N ALA A 297 6.58 -4.35 21.76
CA ALA A 297 7.39 -3.14 21.91
C ALA A 297 8.43 -3.02 20.78
N ALA A 298 9.10 -4.12 20.43
CA ALA A 298 10.05 -4.14 19.31
C ALA A 298 9.38 -3.85 17.97
N HIS A 299 8.19 -4.43 17.72
CA HIS A 299 7.39 -4.15 16.52
C HIS A 299 6.98 -2.67 16.48
N PHE A 300 6.56 -2.11 17.61
CA PHE A 300 6.22 -0.69 17.73
C PHE A 300 7.41 0.19 17.36
N VAL A 301 8.59 -0.02 17.95
CA VAL A 301 9.81 0.75 17.62
C VAL A 301 10.22 0.63 16.16
N ARG A 302 10.18 -0.60 15.60
CA ARG A 302 10.48 -0.82 14.17
C ARG A 302 9.48 -0.10 13.27
N SER A 303 8.20 -0.10 13.63
CA SER A 303 7.16 0.59 12.86
C SER A 303 7.40 2.11 12.79
N PHE A 304 7.94 2.73 13.84
CA PHE A 304 8.31 4.16 13.81
C PHE A 304 9.43 4.47 12.83
N LYS A 305 10.51 3.68 12.89
CA LYS A 305 11.65 3.89 12.01
C LYS A 305 11.22 3.77 10.55
N LYS A 306 10.44 2.72 10.25
CA LYS A 306 9.88 2.46 8.93
C LYS A 306 8.91 3.55 8.48
N ASP A 307 8.05 4.07 9.36
CA ASP A 307 7.12 5.15 9.03
C ASP A 307 7.85 6.46 8.66
N ARG A 308 8.97 6.77 9.33
CA ARG A 308 9.78 7.96 9.00
C ARG A 308 10.47 7.81 7.65
N GLU A 309 11.05 6.63 7.38
CA GLU A 309 11.67 6.30 6.10
C GLU A 309 10.64 6.38 4.96
N ARG A 310 9.43 5.80 5.15
CA ARG A 310 8.29 5.87 4.20
C ARG A 310 7.78 7.28 3.94
N TRP A 311 7.91 8.20 4.88
CA TRP A 311 7.50 9.59 4.65
C TRP A 311 8.40 10.27 3.61
N VAL A 312 9.71 9.98 3.68
CA VAL A 312 10.74 10.49 2.78
C VAL A 312 10.73 9.73 1.45
N GLN A 313 10.67 8.40 1.51
CA GLN A 313 10.69 7.50 0.36
C GLN A 313 9.23 7.11 0.01
N TRP A 314 8.55 7.96 -0.78
CA TRP A 314 7.15 7.77 -1.18
C TRP A 314 7.01 7.89 -2.70
N PRO A 315 6.04 7.19 -3.34
CA PRO A 315 5.13 6.16 -2.80
C PRO A 315 5.68 4.73 -2.69
N GLU A 316 5.17 3.96 -1.72
CA GLU A 316 5.34 2.50 -1.67
C GLU A 316 4.15 1.84 -2.37
N ALA A 317 4.40 0.75 -3.10
CA ALA A 317 3.33 -0.08 -3.63
C ALA A 317 2.45 -0.61 -2.49
N ILE A 318 1.14 -0.76 -2.72
CA ILE A 318 0.21 -1.20 -1.68
C ILE A 318 -0.43 -2.51 -2.12
N PRO A 319 -0.24 -3.62 -1.39
CA PRO A 319 -0.84 -4.88 -1.77
C PRO A 319 -2.38 -4.75 -1.71
N PRO A 320 -3.12 -5.36 -2.66
CA PRO A 320 -4.60 -5.29 -2.66
C PRO A 320 -5.26 -5.86 -1.39
N THR A 321 -4.51 -6.66 -0.63
CA THR A 321 -4.94 -7.26 0.64
C THR A 321 -4.51 -6.47 1.88
N ALA A 322 -4.00 -5.25 1.70
CA ALA A 322 -3.59 -4.39 2.81
C ALA A 322 -4.68 -4.26 3.87
N LEU A 323 -4.28 -3.99 5.12
CA LEU A 323 -5.24 -3.75 6.19
C LEU A 323 -5.98 -2.43 5.93
N MET A 324 -7.27 -2.38 6.25
CA MET A 324 -8.10 -1.19 6.07
C MET A 324 -7.51 0.06 6.75
N ALA A 325 -6.89 -0.11 7.92
CA ALA A 325 -6.22 0.98 8.65
C ALA A 325 -5.00 1.53 7.88
N VAL A 326 -4.25 0.67 7.18
CA VAL A 326 -3.10 1.09 6.35
C VAL A 326 -3.60 1.89 5.14
N VAL A 327 -4.60 1.37 4.43
CA VAL A 327 -5.19 2.09 3.28
C VAL A 327 -5.77 3.44 3.70
N ARG A 328 -6.48 3.51 4.83
CA ARG A 328 -6.99 4.79 5.38
C ARG A 328 -5.85 5.77 5.67
N ARG A 329 -4.79 5.31 6.32
CA ARG A 329 -3.62 6.14 6.65
C ARG A 329 -2.96 6.68 5.38
N GLU A 330 -2.77 5.85 4.36
CA GLU A 330 -2.15 6.29 3.11
C GLU A 330 -3.03 7.26 2.31
N ILE A 331 -4.37 7.09 2.34
CA ILE A 331 -5.30 8.10 1.80
C ILE A 331 -5.13 9.44 2.51
N ALA A 332 -5.06 9.44 3.85
CA ALA A 332 -4.88 10.66 4.63
C ALA A 332 -3.52 11.33 4.36
N ARG A 333 -2.44 10.54 4.22
CA ARG A 333 -1.11 11.05 3.86
C ARG A 333 -1.09 11.68 2.47
N LEU A 334 -1.75 11.04 1.49
CA LEU A 334 -1.88 11.59 0.14
C LEU A 334 -2.68 12.89 0.16
N ASP A 335 -3.81 12.93 0.87
CA ASP A 335 -4.62 14.14 1.04
C ASP A 335 -3.77 15.29 1.62
N MET A 336 -3.10 15.05 2.76
CA MET A 336 -2.22 16.04 3.40
C MET A 336 -1.14 16.57 2.45
N ARG A 337 -0.43 15.70 1.74
CA ARG A 337 0.61 16.13 0.78
C ARG A 337 0.04 17.00 -0.33
N THR A 338 -1.11 16.62 -0.90
CA THR A 338 -1.73 17.40 -1.98
C THR A 338 -2.29 18.75 -1.50
N GLN A 339 -2.59 18.91 -0.21
CA GLN A 339 -3.02 20.19 0.37
C GLN A 339 -1.86 21.18 0.54
N GLU A 340 -0.63 20.69 0.74
CA GLU A 340 0.57 21.52 0.92
C GLU A 340 1.16 22.02 -0.41
N TRP A 341 0.73 21.48 -1.56
CA TRP A 341 1.26 21.83 -2.87
C TRP A 341 0.62 23.08 -3.47
N SER A 342 1.44 23.92 -4.11
CA SER A 342 1.00 25.03 -4.97
C SER A 342 1.09 24.63 -6.44
N GLY A 343 0.07 24.98 -7.23
CA GLY A 343 0.03 24.72 -8.67
C GLY A 343 0.82 25.76 -9.48
N PRO A 344 1.38 25.40 -10.66
CA PRO A 344 1.39 24.05 -11.23
C PRO A 344 2.40 23.12 -10.53
N ILE A 345 1.96 21.90 -10.19
CA ILE A 345 2.84 20.90 -9.55
C ILE A 345 3.84 20.33 -10.54
N ARG A 346 5.02 19.96 -10.04
CA ARG A 346 6.08 19.32 -10.83
C ARG A 346 5.61 17.96 -11.35
N ARG A 347 6.16 17.50 -12.47
CA ARG A 347 5.83 16.18 -13.02
C ARG A 347 6.10 15.07 -12.00
N GLU A 348 7.25 15.07 -11.34
CA GLU A 348 7.59 14.05 -10.33
C GLU A 348 6.49 13.93 -9.25
N GLN A 349 5.99 15.08 -8.75
CA GLN A 349 4.89 15.11 -7.78
C GLN A 349 3.60 14.53 -8.37
N ARG A 350 3.28 14.89 -9.63
CA ARG A 350 2.11 14.39 -10.36
C ARG A 350 2.16 12.88 -10.58
N ASP A 351 3.30 12.36 -11.06
CA ASP A 351 3.47 10.94 -11.40
C ASP A 351 3.42 10.08 -10.13
N ARG A 352 4.09 10.51 -9.06
CA ARG A 352 3.98 9.87 -7.75
C ARG A 352 2.56 9.90 -7.20
N ALA A 353 1.87 11.04 -7.30
CA ALA A 353 0.49 11.16 -6.82
C ALA A 353 -0.48 10.26 -7.59
N ARG A 354 -0.34 10.17 -8.92
CA ARG A 354 -1.14 9.29 -9.76
C ARG A 354 -0.88 7.82 -9.50
N PHE A 355 0.39 7.44 -9.31
CA PHE A 355 0.73 6.07 -8.91
C PHE A 355 0.05 5.71 -7.58
N ALA A 356 0.22 6.54 -6.55
CA ALA A 356 -0.38 6.29 -5.24
C ALA A 356 -1.92 6.24 -5.31
N LEU A 357 -2.53 7.13 -6.10
CA LEU A 357 -3.98 7.14 -6.33
C LEU A 357 -4.45 5.82 -6.97
N GLY A 358 -3.73 5.31 -7.96
CA GLY A 358 -4.01 4.03 -8.61
C GLY A 358 -3.95 2.85 -7.63
N GLU A 359 -2.87 2.75 -6.86
CA GLU A 359 -2.68 1.70 -5.84
C GLU A 359 -3.78 1.74 -4.77
N LEU A 360 -4.09 2.93 -4.24
CA LEU A 360 -5.13 3.12 -3.25
C LEU A 360 -6.51 2.77 -3.80
N THR A 361 -6.81 3.14 -5.04
CA THR A 361 -8.07 2.80 -5.71
C THR A 361 -8.19 1.29 -5.89
N GLY A 362 -7.11 0.62 -6.29
CA GLY A 362 -7.04 -0.84 -6.39
C GLY A 362 -7.29 -1.55 -5.06
N ALA A 363 -6.64 -1.08 -3.99
CA ALA A 363 -6.82 -1.61 -2.64
C ALA A 363 -8.25 -1.38 -2.11
N VAL A 364 -8.82 -0.18 -2.30
CA VAL A 364 -10.20 0.15 -1.92
C VAL A 364 -11.19 -0.76 -2.66
N ALA A 365 -11.02 -0.95 -3.96
CA ALA A 365 -11.85 -1.86 -4.75
C ALA A 365 -11.77 -3.31 -4.26
N ALA A 366 -10.59 -3.78 -3.86
CA ALA A 366 -10.41 -5.12 -3.27
C ALA A 366 -11.16 -5.27 -1.94
N HIS A 367 -11.18 -4.22 -1.10
CA HIS A 367 -11.99 -4.19 0.12
C HIS A 367 -13.50 -4.17 -0.19
N GLY A 368 -13.93 -3.48 -1.24
CA GLY A 368 -15.30 -3.49 -1.76
C GLY A 368 -15.76 -4.89 -2.13
N ARG A 369 -15.00 -5.58 -3.00
CA ARG A 369 -15.26 -6.99 -3.37
C ARG A 369 -15.28 -7.92 -2.16
N ALA A 370 -14.40 -7.69 -1.18
CA ALA A 370 -14.38 -8.47 0.04
C ALA A 370 -15.63 -8.28 0.93
N ALA A 371 -16.32 -7.13 0.84
CA ALA A 371 -17.56 -6.85 1.56
C ALA A 371 -18.79 -7.56 0.96
N GLU A 372 -18.68 -8.03 -0.28
CA GLU A 372 -19.74 -8.74 -0.98
C GLU A 372 -19.69 -10.25 -0.77
N ARG A 373 -18.59 -10.77 -0.21
CA ARG A 373 -18.42 -12.20 0.06
C ARG A 373 -19.52 -12.74 0.97
N GLY A 374 -20.01 -13.93 0.62
CA GLY A 374 -20.93 -14.69 1.46
C GLY A 374 -20.31 -15.14 2.78
N ARG A 375 -21.17 -15.53 3.72
CA ARG A 375 -20.79 -15.98 5.08
C ARG A 375 -19.82 -17.16 5.11
N LEU A 376 -20.03 -18.17 4.25
CA LEU A 376 -19.22 -19.40 4.24
C LEU A 376 -17.79 -19.16 3.73
N PRO A 377 -17.58 -18.46 2.58
CA PRO A 377 -16.24 -18.04 2.18
C PRO A 377 -15.55 -17.16 3.23
N TRP A 378 -16.30 -16.28 3.91
CA TRP A 378 -15.72 -15.43 4.96
C TRP A 378 -15.18 -16.26 6.14
N LEU A 379 -15.94 -17.23 6.63
CA LEU A 379 -15.49 -18.13 7.71
C LEU A 379 -14.22 -18.90 7.34
N ARG A 380 -14.17 -19.44 6.11
CA ARG A 380 -13.07 -20.29 5.66
C ARG A 380 -11.81 -19.52 5.26
N GLU A 381 -11.96 -18.35 4.64
CA GLU A 381 -10.83 -17.63 4.05
C GLU A 381 -10.39 -16.42 4.86
N ALA A 382 -11.33 -15.69 5.48
CA ALA A 382 -11.01 -14.45 6.19
C ALA A 382 -10.78 -14.67 7.69
N GLN A 383 -11.47 -15.64 8.31
CA GLN A 383 -11.39 -15.92 9.75
C GLN A 383 -11.20 -17.42 10.08
N PRO A 384 -10.29 -18.15 9.40
CA PRO A 384 -10.14 -19.59 9.59
C PRO A 384 -9.77 -19.98 11.02
N TRP A 385 -8.90 -19.20 11.68
CA TRP A 385 -8.47 -19.47 13.05
C TRP A 385 -9.58 -19.27 14.08
N VAL A 386 -10.39 -18.21 13.92
CA VAL A 386 -11.51 -17.94 14.82
C VAL A 386 -12.56 -19.04 14.67
N PHE A 387 -12.87 -19.45 13.43
CA PHE A 387 -13.78 -20.56 13.18
C PHE A 387 -13.29 -21.86 13.83
N SER A 388 -12.04 -22.23 13.59
CA SER A 388 -11.39 -23.39 14.21
C SER A 388 -11.42 -23.34 15.74
N GLY A 389 -11.16 -22.18 16.34
CA GLY A 389 -11.21 -21.97 17.78
C GLY A 389 -12.60 -22.25 18.36
N TYR A 390 -13.67 -21.74 17.72
CA TYR A 390 -15.04 -22.01 18.16
C TYR A 390 -15.45 -23.47 17.99
N VAL A 391 -15.00 -24.15 16.93
CA VAL A 391 -15.23 -25.59 16.73
C VAL A 391 -14.60 -26.41 17.86
N LEU A 392 -13.35 -26.12 18.19
CA LEU A 392 -12.64 -26.81 19.28
C LEU A 392 -13.24 -26.49 20.65
N TRP A 393 -13.65 -25.25 20.88
CA TRP A 393 -14.30 -24.85 22.11
C TRP A 393 -15.67 -25.53 22.28
N LEU A 394 -16.47 -25.62 21.21
CA LEU A 394 -17.73 -26.37 21.23
C LEU A 394 -17.50 -27.85 21.51
N ALA A 395 -16.51 -28.47 20.85
CA ALA A 395 -16.14 -29.86 21.07
C ALA A 395 -15.71 -30.13 22.51
N LEU A 396 -14.90 -29.24 23.10
CA LEU A 396 -14.51 -29.32 24.50
C LEU A 396 -15.73 -29.25 25.44
N THR A 397 -16.66 -28.33 25.19
CA THR A 397 -17.88 -28.20 26.01
C THR A 397 -18.71 -29.48 25.95
N VAL A 398 -18.92 -30.04 24.76
CA VAL A 398 -19.64 -31.32 24.58
C VAL A 398 -18.89 -32.46 25.28
N ALA A 399 -17.57 -32.54 25.12
CA ALA A 399 -16.73 -33.55 25.73
C ALA A 399 -16.78 -33.52 27.27
N LEU A 400 -16.76 -32.33 27.87
CA LEU A 400 -16.93 -32.15 29.33
C LEU A 400 -18.32 -32.62 29.78
N THR A 401 -19.38 -32.29 29.04
CA THR A 401 -20.73 -32.79 29.40
C THR A 401 -20.85 -34.30 29.26
N LEU A 402 -20.26 -34.90 28.23
CA LEU A 402 -20.22 -36.35 28.04
C LEU A 402 -19.44 -37.05 29.17
N ALA A 403 -18.28 -36.49 29.55
CA ALA A 403 -17.45 -36.98 30.64
C ALA A 403 -18.18 -36.98 31.99
N TRP A 404 -19.11 -36.03 32.19
CA TRP A 404 -19.98 -36.03 33.36
C TRP A 404 -21.11 -37.06 33.27
N THR A 405 -21.77 -37.19 32.11
CA THR A 405 -22.99 -38.03 31.98
C THR A 405 -22.73 -39.52 31.78
N LEU A 406 -21.65 -39.91 31.10
CA LEU A 406 -21.40 -41.32 30.76
C LEU A 406 -21.17 -42.22 31.98
N PRO A 407 -20.37 -41.84 33.00
CA PRO A 407 -20.18 -42.68 34.18
C PRO A 407 -21.49 -42.96 34.94
N LEU A 408 -22.38 -41.95 35.02
CA LEU A 408 -23.68 -42.04 35.69
C LEU A 408 -24.66 -42.94 34.95
N GLY A 409 -24.60 -42.98 33.61
CA GLY A 409 -25.40 -43.89 32.79
C GLY A 409 -24.98 -45.35 32.92
N VAL A 410 -23.68 -45.63 33.04
CA VAL A 410 -23.15 -46.99 33.24
C VAL A 410 -23.57 -47.58 34.59
N GLN A 411 -23.76 -46.74 35.61
CA GLN A 411 -24.17 -47.16 36.95
C GLN A 411 -25.69 -47.37 37.12
N GLY A 412 -26.50 -47.13 36.07
CA GLY A 412 -27.95 -47.35 36.10
C GLY A 412 -28.76 -46.27 36.82
N GLU A 413 -28.13 -45.19 37.30
CA GLU A 413 -28.78 -44.07 37.99
C GLU A 413 -29.36 -42.99 37.02
N GLY A 414 -29.27 -43.23 35.71
CA GLY A 414 -29.56 -42.25 34.67
C GLY A 414 -31.02 -42.23 34.18
N GLY A 415 -31.81 -41.23 34.60
CA GLY A 415 -33.08 -40.90 33.94
C GLY A 415 -32.89 -40.28 32.54
N THR A 416 -33.95 -40.18 31.72
CA THR A 416 -33.93 -39.57 30.37
C THR A 416 -33.33 -38.16 30.31
N ARG A 417 -33.34 -37.43 31.43
CA ARG A 417 -32.73 -36.10 31.59
C ARG A 417 -31.20 -36.10 31.54
N LEU A 418 -30.53 -37.20 31.90
CA LEU A 418 -29.07 -37.28 31.84
C LEU A 418 -28.54 -37.36 30.41
N HIS A 419 -29.20 -38.10 29.53
CA HIS A 419 -28.81 -38.22 28.12
C HIS A 419 -29.10 -36.95 27.31
N ALA A 420 -30.00 -36.09 27.80
CA ALA A 420 -30.34 -34.82 27.14
C ALA A 420 -29.29 -33.72 27.39
N ALA A 421 -28.51 -33.77 28.48
CA ALA A 421 -27.62 -32.68 28.87
C ALA A 421 -26.51 -32.35 27.85
N PRO A 422 -25.79 -33.33 27.26
CA PRO A 422 -24.78 -33.04 26.23
C PRO A 422 -25.39 -32.49 24.94
N ALA A 423 -26.59 -32.96 24.58
CA ALA A 423 -27.33 -32.45 23.43
C ALA A 423 -27.76 -30.99 23.65
N VAL A 424 -28.28 -30.66 24.83
CA VAL A 424 -28.65 -29.29 25.20
C VAL A 424 -27.42 -28.38 25.22
N ALA A 425 -26.32 -28.80 25.84
CA ALA A 425 -25.08 -28.01 25.88
C ALA A 425 -24.50 -27.79 24.48
N GLY A 426 -24.53 -28.80 23.61
CA GLY A 426 -24.13 -28.70 22.21
C GLY A 426 -24.99 -27.71 21.43
N VAL A 427 -26.32 -27.76 21.59
CA VAL A 427 -27.25 -26.83 20.94
C VAL A 427 -27.06 -25.40 21.44
N VAL A 428 -26.98 -25.18 22.75
CA VAL A 428 -26.77 -23.85 23.35
C VAL A 428 -25.41 -23.29 22.92
N GLY A 429 -24.34 -24.08 23.03
CA GLY A 429 -23.00 -23.67 22.60
C GLY A 429 -22.92 -23.36 21.11
N PHE A 430 -23.61 -24.15 20.27
CA PHE A 430 -23.72 -23.89 18.83
C PHE A 430 -24.38 -22.54 18.55
N TRP A 431 -25.53 -22.26 19.19
CA TRP A 431 -26.24 -20.99 18.99
C TRP A 431 -25.42 -19.79 19.50
N LEU A 432 -24.72 -19.93 20.63
CA LEU A 432 -23.82 -18.88 21.14
C LEU A 432 -22.68 -18.60 20.16
N ALA A 433 -21.98 -19.65 19.71
CA ALA A 433 -20.89 -19.53 18.75
C ALA A 433 -21.39 -18.94 17.42
N TRP A 434 -22.46 -19.51 16.85
CA TRP A 434 -23.03 -19.08 15.58
C TRP A 434 -23.47 -17.62 15.62
N THR A 435 -24.20 -17.22 16.66
CA THR A 435 -24.66 -15.83 16.81
C THR A 435 -23.48 -14.87 16.95
N THR A 436 -22.44 -15.26 17.69
CA THR A 436 -21.23 -14.44 17.83
C THR A 436 -20.54 -14.23 16.49
N MET A 437 -20.39 -15.31 15.70
CA MET A 437 -19.78 -15.24 14.38
C MET A 437 -20.63 -14.46 13.37
N GLU A 438 -21.95 -14.61 13.40
CA GLU A 438 -22.88 -13.86 12.54
C GLU A 438 -22.85 -12.36 12.87
N CYS A 439 -22.83 -11.99 14.14
CA CYS A 439 -22.66 -10.61 14.58
C CYS A 439 -21.31 -10.03 14.11
N ALA A 440 -20.21 -10.78 14.28
CA ALA A 440 -18.89 -10.38 13.81
C ALA A 440 -18.85 -10.22 12.27
N TYR A 441 -19.46 -11.15 11.52
CA TYR A 441 -19.57 -11.08 10.06
C TYR A 441 -20.32 -9.82 9.63
N ARG A 442 -21.51 -9.56 10.20
CA ARG A 442 -22.31 -8.37 9.88
C ARG A 442 -21.58 -7.08 10.21
N TYR A 443 -20.91 -7.04 11.37
CA TYR A 443 -20.12 -5.90 11.79
C TYR A 443 -18.96 -5.62 10.83
N GLN A 444 -18.16 -6.63 10.49
CA GLN A 444 -17.03 -6.47 9.57
C GLN A 444 -17.51 -6.11 8.16
N ARG A 445 -18.61 -6.71 7.69
CA ARG A 445 -19.21 -6.38 6.39
C ARG A 445 -19.66 -4.93 6.33
N TRP A 446 -20.33 -4.46 7.38
CA TRP A 446 -20.74 -3.07 7.50
C TRP A 446 -19.52 -2.13 7.53
N GLN A 447 -18.47 -2.45 8.29
CA GLN A 447 -17.25 -1.64 8.36
C GLN A 447 -16.60 -1.48 6.98
N ARG A 448 -16.48 -2.59 6.22
CA ARG A 448 -15.92 -2.56 4.86
C ARG A 448 -16.74 -1.72 3.89
N ARG A 449 -18.08 -1.79 3.96
CA ARG A 449 -18.97 -0.97 3.11
C ARG A 449 -18.86 0.52 3.42
N MET A 450 -18.86 0.87 4.70
CA MET A 450 -18.69 2.26 5.13
C MET A 450 -17.32 2.80 4.71
N PHE A 451 -16.27 2.01 4.93
CA PHE A 451 -14.93 2.36 4.49
C PHE A 451 -14.84 2.56 2.99
N HIS A 452 -15.37 1.63 2.19
CA HIS A 452 -15.35 1.73 0.74
C HIS A 452 -16.02 3.03 0.26
N THR A 453 -17.21 3.34 0.79
CA THR A 453 -17.96 4.55 0.42
C THR A 453 -17.20 5.83 0.78
N GLU A 454 -16.63 5.89 1.99
CA GLU A 454 -15.84 7.04 2.45
C GLU A 454 -14.54 7.19 1.65
N ALA A 455 -13.83 6.08 1.42
CA ALA A 455 -12.54 6.07 0.74
C ALA A 455 -12.67 6.47 -0.73
N VAL A 456 -13.68 5.96 -1.44
CA VAL A 456 -13.97 6.36 -2.83
C VAL A 456 -14.20 7.87 -2.90
N ARG A 457 -15.04 8.42 -2.01
CA ARG A 457 -15.31 9.87 -1.96
C ARG A 457 -14.03 10.69 -1.76
N ARG A 458 -13.17 10.30 -0.80
CA ARG A 458 -11.90 11.01 -0.54
C ARG A 458 -10.96 10.92 -1.74
N LEU A 459 -10.80 9.73 -2.33
CA LEU A 459 -9.93 9.54 -3.49
C LEU A 459 -10.38 10.37 -4.69
N THR A 460 -11.68 10.46 -4.97
CA THR A 460 -12.20 11.32 -6.04
C THR A 460 -11.90 12.80 -5.79
N LEU A 461 -11.99 13.28 -4.53
CA LEU A 461 -11.62 14.66 -4.20
C LEU A 461 -10.13 14.93 -4.40
N ILE A 462 -9.28 13.97 -4.01
CA ILE A 462 -7.83 14.04 -4.20
C ILE A 462 -7.49 14.03 -5.68
N GLU A 463 -8.11 13.16 -6.48
CA GLU A 463 -7.93 13.06 -7.93
C GLU A 463 -8.23 14.40 -8.62
N VAL A 464 -9.41 14.97 -8.36
CA VAL A 464 -9.78 16.29 -8.88
C VAL A 464 -8.76 17.36 -8.46
N ARG A 465 -8.28 17.32 -7.21
CA ARG A 465 -7.25 18.27 -6.75
C ARG A 465 -5.95 18.09 -7.53
N ILE A 466 -5.45 16.87 -7.69
CA ILE A 466 -4.23 16.58 -8.47
C ILE A 466 -4.37 17.11 -9.90
N ASP A 467 -5.53 16.92 -10.52
CA ASP A 467 -5.79 17.41 -11.87
C ASP A 467 -5.80 18.94 -11.92
N THR A 468 -6.47 19.61 -10.97
CA THR A 468 -6.46 21.08 -10.90
C THR A 468 -5.07 21.67 -10.67
N LEU A 469 -4.28 21.05 -9.79
CA LEU A 469 -2.90 21.44 -9.52
C LEU A 469 -1.96 21.17 -10.71
N SER A 470 -2.35 20.28 -11.61
CA SER A 470 -1.55 19.93 -12.79
C SER A 470 -1.74 20.88 -13.96
N LEU A 471 -2.84 21.66 -13.99
CA LEU A 471 -3.11 22.62 -15.04
C LEU A 471 -2.12 23.79 -15.00
N PRO A 472 -1.67 24.31 -16.16
CA PRO A 472 -0.85 25.51 -16.20
C PRO A 472 -1.59 26.69 -15.54
N SER A 473 -0.84 27.57 -14.88
CA SER A 473 -1.40 28.78 -14.28
C SER A 473 -2.17 29.53 -15.35
N ARG A 474 -3.50 29.69 -15.18
CA ARG A 474 -4.31 30.54 -16.05
C ARG A 474 -3.68 31.93 -16.03
N THR A 475 -2.92 32.26 -17.08
CA THR A 475 -2.54 33.64 -17.35
C THR A 475 -3.83 34.43 -17.34
N ARG A 476 -3.92 35.44 -16.46
CA ARG A 476 -4.98 36.44 -16.59
C ARG A 476 -4.84 36.95 -18.02
N LEU A 477 -5.79 36.63 -18.88
CA LEU A 477 -5.98 37.37 -20.11
C LEU A 477 -6.07 38.82 -19.65
N ALA A 478 -5.07 39.62 -20.01
CA ALA A 478 -5.14 41.05 -19.85
C ALA A 478 -6.40 41.46 -20.60
N THR A 479 -7.41 41.88 -19.85
CA THR A 479 -8.56 42.60 -20.38
C THR A 479 -8.00 43.84 -21.07
N THR A 480 -7.88 43.75 -22.39
CA THR A 480 -7.60 44.87 -23.29
C THR A 480 -8.73 45.87 -23.29
#